data_AF-A0A370BG27-F1
#
_entry.id   AF-A0A370BG27-F1
#
_cell.length_a   1.000
_cell.length_b   1.000
_cell.length_c   1.000
_cell.angle_alpha   90.00
_cell.angle_beta   90.00
_cell.angle_gamma   90.00
#
_symmetry.space_group_name_H-M   'P 1'
#
loop_
_entity.id
_entity.type
_entity.pdbx_description
1 polymer ?
#
loop_
_entity_poly.entity_id
_entity_poly.type
_entity_poly.pdbx_seq_one_letter_code
_entity_poly.pdbx_strand_id
1 'polypeptide(L)'
;MAAPDDSEDQDALYVLTAALLTPARFPAALGDDYPESCAALGLDPYPGGYGLVIGQDSDGARWTVVVDDVSLVAVAIASWDCGMEYDLSPGERTVVSVLPGWPLDLAVAAPGLPAPHDPAPEPEPSRDGSGQDGPTAGTALRLPLAPPDTGTWGPPQRRLGADEIALHWTQWRDRTEAEDAEATGTAKRSEVAKEPEVTQDSEATGTAQGADAPGESSENGSPSPGEISHPGIRRVLGELRAYLHSDTAPPLGRVRSGFAPDGARMLRADGPGWSFVARTDDMAFVLLDEEPGEVLPVGRGSELPPLLKALDAMAVRPA
;
A
#
# COMPACT_ATOMS: atom_id res chain seq x y z
N MET A 1 -52.31 -1.17 -19.51
CA MET A 1 -50.91 -1.49 -19.18
C MET A 1 -50.34 -0.25 -18.54
N ALA A 2 -50.03 -0.32 -17.25
CA ALA A 2 -49.28 0.75 -16.58
C ALA A 2 -47.87 0.76 -17.19
N ALA A 3 -47.34 1.95 -17.48
CA ALA A 3 -45.93 2.10 -17.78
C ALA A 3 -45.12 1.64 -16.55
N PRO A 4 -43.95 1.01 -16.73
CA PRO A 4 -43.04 0.81 -15.60
C PRO A 4 -42.73 2.18 -14.99
N ASP A 5 -42.62 2.20 -13.67
CA ASP A 5 -42.34 3.39 -12.88
C ASP A 5 -40.85 3.75 -13.06
N ASP A 6 -40.52 4.51 -14.12
CA ASP A 6 -39.17 5.02 -14.45
C ASP A 6 -38.54 5.89 -13.33
N SER A 7 -39.25 6.10 -12.21
CA SER A 7 -38.75 6.85 -11.06
C SER A 7 -37.85 6.02 -10.14
N GLU A 8 -37.98 4.70 -10.10
CA GLU A 8 -37.13 3.83 -9.27
C GLU A 8 -35.68 3.74 -9.81
N ASP A 9 -35.51 3.83 -11.13
CA ASP A 9 -34.18 3.77 -11.78
C ASP A 9 -33.36 5.05 -11.60
N GLN A 10 -34.00 6.20 -11.27
CA GLN A 10 -33.31 7.48 -11.10
C GLN A 10 -32.50 7.57 -9.80
N ASP A 11 -32.96 6.90 -8.74
CA ASP A 11 -32.27 6.85 -7.44
C ASP A 11 -31.37 5.60 -7.31
N ALA A 12 -31.25 4.79 -8.36
CA ALA A 12 -30.49 3.54 -8.34
C ALA A 12 -28.98 3.79 -8.42
N LEU A 13 -28.22 3.16 -7.52
CA LEU A 13 -26.77 3.14 -7.58
C LEU A 13 -26.28 2.03 -8.52
N TYR A 14 -25.65 2.42 -9.62
CA TYR A 14 -24.91 1.54 -10.51
C TYR A 14 -23.52 1.25 -9.91
N VAL A 15 -23.38 0.05 -9.35
CA VAL A 15 -22.14 -0.39 -8.70
C VAL A 15 -21.02 -0.58 -9.74
N LEU A 16 -19.89 0.08 -9.51
CA LEU A 16 -18.70 -0.07 -10.35
C LEU A 16 -17.66 -0.98 -9.71
N THR A 17 -17.50 -0.87 -8.39
CA THR A 17 -16.54 -1.67 -7.63
C THR A 17 -16.89 -1.64 -6.14
N ALA A 18 -16.17 -2.44 -5.36
CA ALA A 18 -16.26 -2.43 -3.92
C ALA A 18 -14.89 -2.62 -3.27
N ALA A 19 -14.76 -2.15 -2.04
CA ALA A 19 -13.57 -2.33 -1.22
C ALA A 19 -13.94 -2.73 0.20
N LEU A 20 -13.06 -3.49 0.85
CA LEU A 20 -13.18 -3.77 2.28
C LEU A 20 -12.48 -2.66 3.06
N LEU A 21 -13.09 -2.22 4.17
CA LEU A 21 -12.52 -1.30 5.15
C LEU A 21 -12.59 -1.98 6.51
N THR A 22 -11.64 -2.87 6.78
CA THR A 22 -11.57 -3.72 7.97
C THR A 22 -10.20 -3.59 8.62
N PRO A 23 -10.03 -3.97 9.90
CA PRO A 23 -8.71 -4.02 10.53
C PRO A 23 -7.65 -4.83 9.75
N ALA A 24 -8.07 -5.87 9.01
CA ALA A 24 -7.16 -6.71 8.25
C ALA A 24 -6.87 -6.21 6.82
N ARG A 25 -7.81 -5.46 6.24
CA ARG A 25 -7.79 -5.05 4.82
C ARG A 25 -8.56 -3.76 4.64
N PHE A 26 -7.88 -2.74 4.13
CA PHE A 26 -8.42 -1.43 3.77
C PHE A 26 -7.60 -0.86 2.60
N PRO A 27 -8.16 0.08 1.80
CA PRO A 27 -7.42 0.73 0.74
C PRO A 27 -6.29 1.57 1.32
N ALA A 28 -5.04 1.25 0.99
CA ALA A 28 -3.89 1.95 1.56
C ALA A 28 -3.80 3.42 1.11
N ALA A 29 -4.54 3.84 0.09
CA ALA A 29 -4.69 5.26 -0.24
C ALA A 29 -5.24 6.07 0.95
N LEU A 30 -6.11 5.48 1.77
CA LEU A 30 -6.89 6.18 2.80
C LEU A 30 -6.13 6.46 4.11
N GLY A 31 -5.14 5.64 4.49
CA GLY A 31 -4.43 5.83 5.76
C GLY A 31 -3.36 4.78 6.02
N ASP A 32 -2.53 5.02 7.04
CA ASP A 32 -1.48 4.11 7.52
C ASP A 32 -2.05 2.96 8.35
N ASP A 33 -3.25 3.13 8.89
CA ASP A 33 -3.94 2.12 9.69
C ASP A 33 -5.47 2.19 9.52
N TYR A 34 -6.16 1.24 10.14
CA TYR A 34 -7.61 1.12 10.02
C TYR A 34 -8.35 2.33 10.61
N PRO A 35 -8.01 2.81 11.84
CA PRO A 35 -8.62 4.03 12.36
C PRO A 35 -8.44 5.27 11.49
N GLU A 36 -7.24 5.52 10.96
CA GLU A 36 -6.99 6.65 10.05
C GLU A 36 -7.82 6.53 8.77
N SER A 37 -7.90 5.32 8.20
CA SER A 37 -8.70 5.05 7.01
C SER A 37 -10.20 5.26 7.24
N CYS A 38 -10.71 4.97 8.43
CA CYS A 38 -12.10 5.28 8.80
C CYS A 38 -12.31 6.79 8.94
N ALA A 39 -11.37 7.48 9.61
CA ALA A 39 -11.43 8.91 9.81
C ALA A 39 -11.40 9.69 8.48
N ALA A 40 -10.68 9.20 7.47
CA ALA A 40 -10.67 9.75 6.12
C ALA A 40 -12.06 9.77 5.45
N LEU A 41 -12.97 8.89 5.88
CA LEU A 41 -14.35 8.82 5.41
C LEU A 41 -15.36 9.43 6.39
N GLY A 42 -14.88 10.02 7.50
CA GLY A 42 -15.73 10.53 8.57
C GLY A 42 -16.44 9.44 9.38
N LEU A 43 -15.87 8.23 9.44
CA LEU A 43 -16.40 7.09 10.17
C LEU A 43 -15.64 6.86 11.48
N ASP A 44 -16.36 6.41 12.51
CA ASP A 44 -15.72 5.86 13.70
C ASP A 44 -15.22 4.43 13.42
N PRO A 45 -14.07 4.00 13.97
CA PRO A 45 -13.59 2.64 13.77
C PRO A 45 -14.54 1.60 14.40
N TYR A 46 -14.97 0.63 13.60
CA TYR A 46 -15.86 -0.44 14.04
C TYR A 46 -15.14 -1.80 14.00
N PRO A 47 -15.14 -2.60 15.09
CA PRO A 47 -14.41 -3.86 15.12
C PRO A 47 -14.78 -4.85 14.02
N GLY A 48 -16.04 -4.84 13.57
CA GLY A 48 -16.52 -5.67 12.45
C GLY A 48 -16.02 -5.19 11.09
N GLY A 49 -15.56 -3.94 10.98
CA GLY A 49 -15.22 -3.29 9.72
C GLY A 49 -16.44 -2.85 8.91
N TYR A 50 -16.18 -2.26 7.76
CA TYR A 50 -17.17 -1.80 6.80
C TYR A 50 -16.88 -2.38 5.41
N GLY A 51 -17.93 -2.50 4.61
CA GLY A 51 -17.83 -2.60 3.17
C GLY A 51 -18.03 -1.22 2.53
N LEU A 52 -17.29 -0.94 1.46
CA LEU A 52 -17.45 0.26 0.63
C LEU A 52 -17.98 -0.19 -0.72
N VAL A 53 -19.14 0.32 -1.13
CA VAL A 53 -19.72 0.11 -2.46
C VAL A 53 -19.60 1.42 -3.21
N ILE A 54 -18.89 1.41 -4.33
CA ILE A 54 -18.52 2.62 -5.08
C ILE A 54 -19.22 2.57 -6.44
N GLY A 55 -19.99 3.61 -6.75
CA GLY A 55 -20.85 3.62 -7.93
C GLY A 55 -21.26 5.00 -8.41
N GLN A 56 -22.14 5.01 -9.40
CA GLN A 56 -22.77 6.22 -9.94
C GLN A 56 -24.28 6.11 -9.87
N ASP A 57 -24.99 7.22 -9.75
CA ASP A 57 -26.43 7.25 -10.04
C ASP A 57 -26.69 7.38 -11.56
N SER A 58 -27.96 7.41 -11.95
CA SER A 58 -28.37 7.54 -13.36
C SER A 58 -27.92 8.85 -14.02
N ASP A 59 -27.71 9.91 -13.24
CA ASP A 59 -27.22 11.20 -13.72
C ASP A 59 -25.69 11.20 -13.88
N GLY A 60 -25.00 10.19 -13.37
CA GLY A 60 -23.55 10.03 -13.39
C GLY A 60 -22.87 10.63 -12.17
N ALA A 61 -23.61 11.08 -11.14
CA ALA A 61 -23.00 11.59 -9.93
C ALA A 61 -22.37 10.45 -9.13
N ARG A 62 -21.20 10.73 -8.54
CA ARG A 62 -20.37 9.73 -7.85
C ARG A 62 -20.80 9.55 -6.41
N TRP A 63 -20.92 8.30 -5.98
CA TRP A 63 -21.32 7.95 -4.62
C TRP A 63 -20.50 6.80 -4.05
N THR A 64 -20.32 6.85 -2.73
CA THR A 64 -19.75 5.76 -1.92
C THR A 64 -20.73 5.38 -0.83
N VAL A 65 -21.29 4.18 -0.91
CA VAL A 65 -22.18 3.62 0.11
C VAL A 65 -21.36 2.77 1.08
N VAL A 66 -21.39 3.16 2.35
CA VAL A 66 -20.72 2.46 3.45
C VAL A 66 -21.72 1.51 4.08
N VAL A 67 -21.35 0.23 4.20
CA VAL A 67 -22.21 -0.81 4.76
C VAL A 67 -21.52 -1.55 5.91
N ASP A 68 -22.29 -2.02 6.89
CA ASP A 68 -21.77 -2.83 8.01
C ASP A 68 -21.80 -4.35 7.75
N ASP A 69 -22.43 -4.79 6.66
CA ASP A 69 -22.35 -6.17 6.17
C ASP A 69 -21.10 -6.38 5.31
N VAL A 70 -19.98 -6.57 6.00
CA VAL A 70 -18.67 -6.86 5.38
C VAL A 70 -18.68 -8.17 4.60
N SER A 71 -19.49 -9.15 5.02
CA SER A 71 -19.52 -10.47 4.39
C SER A 71 -20.14 -10.40 3.00
N LEU A 72 -21.23 -9.64 2.84
CA LEU A 72 -21.85 -9.36 1.54
C LEU A 72 -20.84 -8.77 0.56
N VAL A 73 -20.09 -7.75 0.98
CA VAL A 73 -19.10 -7.09 0.12
C VAL A 73 -17.91 -8.00 -0.18
N ALA A 74 -17.43 -8.76 0.79
CA ALA A 74 -16.34 -9.72 0.58
C ALA A 74 -16.72 -10.82 -0.42
N VAL A 75 -17.96 -11.32 -0.38
CA VAL A 75 -18.48 -12.31 -1.34
C VAL A 75 -18.57 -11.73 -2.74
N ALA A 76 -19.01 -10.48 -2.89
CA ALA A 76 -19.06 -9.81 -4.19
C ALA A 76 -17.66 -9.69 -4.81
N ILE A 77 -16.69 -9.18 -4.04
CA ILE A 77 -15.29 -9.05 -4.48
C ILE A 77 -14.72 -10.42 -4.89
N ALA A 78 -14.89 -11.45 -4.05
CA ALA A 78 -14.38 -12.79 -4.36
C ALA A 78 -15.02 -13.39 -5.61
N SER A 79 -16.30 -13.10 -5.85
CA SER A 79 -17.01 -13.56 -7.06
C SER A 79 -16.44 -12.90 -8.32
N TRP A 80 -16.25 -11.58 -8.30
CA TRP A 80 -15.66 -10.83 -9.41
C TRP A 80 -14.20 -11.21 -9.66
N ASP A 81 -13.40 -11.41 -8.62
CA ASP A 81 -12.00 -11.89 -8.72
C ASP A 81 -11.91 -13.27 -9.41
N CYS A 82 -12.95 -14.09 -9.27
CA CYS A 82 -13.09 -15.38 -9.96
C CYS A 82 -13.74 -15.29 -11.34
N GLY A 83 -14.07 -14.08 -11.82
CA GLY A 83 -14.74 -13.85 -13.10
C GLY A 83 -16.22 -14.22 -13.13
N MET A 84 -16.87 -14.34 -11.96
CA MET A 84 -18.30 -14.61 -11.83
C MET A 84 -19.08 -13.31 -11.69
N GLU A 85 -20.26 -13.25 -12.32
CA GLU A 85 -21.20 -12.17 -12.10
C GLU A 85 -21.78 -12.25 -10.67
N TYR A 86 -21.87 -11.10 -10.01
CA TYR A 86 -22.51 -10.94 -8.72
C TYR A 86 -23.17 -9.58 -8.66
N ASP A 87 -24.47 -9.56 -8.38
CA ASP A 87 -25.25 -8.34 -8.20
C ASP A 87 -25.17 -7.88 -6.76
N LEU A 88 -24.34 -6.87 -6.50
CA LEU A 88 -24.12 -6.32 -5.17
C LEU A 88 -25.18 -5.26 -4.87
N SER A 89 -26.23 -5.66 -4.15
CA SER A 89 -27.29 -4.75 -3.68
C SER A 89 -27.39 -4.79 -2.15
N PRO A 90 -26.75 -3.85 -1.44
CA PRO A 90 -26.89 -3.76 0.01
C PRO A 90 -28.32 -3.39 0.42
N GLY A 91 -28.85 -4.07 1.44
CA GLY A 91 -30.14 -3.70 2.01
C GLY A 91 -30.05 -2.40 2.81
N GLU A 92 -31.08 -1.55 2.76
CA GLU A 92 -31.12 -0.25 3.45
C GLU A 92 -30.72 -0.31 4.94
N ARG A 93 -30.98 -1.44 5.60
CA ARG A 93 -30.70 -1.64 7.03
C ARG A 93 -29.21 -1.80 7.34
N THR A 94 -28.39 -2.15 6.35
CA THR A 94 -26.94 -2.32 6.51
C THR A 94 -26.17 -1.08 6.07
N VAL A 95 -26.85 -0.12 5.42
CA VAL A 95 -26.25 1.15 5.00
C VAL A 95 -26.01 2.02 6.24
N VAL A 96 -24.74 2.33 6.47
CA VAL A 96 -24.26 3.18 7.57
C VAL A 96 -24.24 4.64 7.15
N SER A 97 -23.75 4.91 5.94
CA SER A 97 -23.68 6.26 5.38
C SER A 97 -23.61 6.19 3.86
N VAL A 98 -24.14 7.22 3.21
CA VAL A 98 -23.92 7.50 1.78
C VAL A 98 -23.05 8.75 1.71
N LEU A 99 -21.91 8.64 1.05
CA LEU A 99 -20.90 9.68 0.95
C LEU A 99 -20.85 10.18 -0.50
N PRO A 100 -20.90 11.50 -0.73
CA PRO A 100 -20.70 12.05 -2.07
C PRO A 100 -19.27 11.78 -2.52
N GLY A 101 -19.05 11.51 -3.81
CA GLY A 101 -17.73 11.29 -4.40
C GLY A 101 -17.16 9.88 -4.17
N TRP A 102 -15.92 9.69 -4.64
CA TRP A 102 -15.20 8.43 -4.53
C TRP A 102 -13.90 8.60 -3.73
N PRO A 103 -13.62 7.72 -2.76
CA PRO A 103 -12.37 7.75 -2.00
C PRO A 103 -11.16 7.23 -2.78
N LEU A 104 -11.41 6.58 -3.92
CA LEU A 104 -10.43 5.93 -4.77
C LEU A 104 -10.56 6.43 -6.19
N ASP A 105 -9.45 6.40 -6.92
CA ASP A 105 -9.46 6.76 -8.33
C ASP A 105 -9.99 5.60 -9.17
N LEU A 106 -11.02 5.86 -9.96
CA LEU A 106 -11.69 4.88 -10.81
C LEU A 106 -11.65 5.38 -12.25
N ALA A 107 -11.08 4.57 -13.15
CA ALA A 107 -11.03 4.86 -14.58
C ALA A 107 -12.30 4.43 -15.34
N VAL A 108 -13.26 3.82 -14.65
CA VAL A 108 -14.45 3.21 -15.26
C VAL A 108 -15.71 4.03 -14.93
N ALA A 109 -16.66 3.97 -15.86
CA ALA A 109 -18.00 4.53 -15.70
C ALA A 109 -19.03 3.48 -16.11
N ALA A 110 -20.24 3.58 -15.58
CA ALA A 110 -21.32 2.67 -15.91
C ALA A 110 -21.72 2.86 -17.40
N PRO A 111 -21.87 1.77 -18.18
CA PRO A 111 -22.20 1.87 -19.59
C PRO A 111 -23.53 2.60 -19.83
N GLY A 112 -23.54 3.56 -20.75
CA GLY A 112 -24.75 4.28 -21.15
C GLY A 112 -25.16 5.45 -20.24
N LEU A 113 -24.42 5.70 -19.15
CA LEU A 113 -24.64 6.84 -18.26
C LEU A 113 -23.75 8.04 -18.63
N PRO A 114 -24.09 9.26 -18.15
CA PRO A 114 -23.21 10.42 -18.25
C PRO A 114 -21.84 10.20 -17.58
N ALA A 115 -20.88 11.05 -17.92
CA ALA A 115 -19.54 10.98 -17.34
C ALA A 115 -19.58 11.16 -15.80
N PRO A 116 -18.75 10.41 -15.05
CA PRO A 116 -18.65 10.56 -13.61
C PRO A 116 -18.35 12.00 -13.19
N HIS A 117 -19.14 12.53 -12.28
CA HIS A 117 -18.95 13.88 -11.73
C HIS A 117 -19.34 13.95 -10.26
N ASP A 118 -18.86 14.98 -9.57
CA ASP A 118 -19.24 15.20 -8.17
C ASP A 118 -20.69 15.69 -8.05
N PRO A 119 -21.48 15.15 -7.11
CA PRO A 119 -22.80 15.69 -6.82
C PRO A 119 -22.70 17.10 -6.25
N ALA A 120 -23.80 17.84 -6.32
CA ALA A 120 -23.89 19.17 -5.72
C ALA A 120 -23.64 19.08 -4.20
N PRO A 121 -22.87 20.01 -3.60
CA PRO A 121 -22.60 19.96 -2.16
C PRO A 121 -23.89 20.10 -1.35
N GLU A 122 -24.08 19.19 -0.40
CA GLU A 122 -25.20 19.23 0.54
C GLU A 122 -24.77 19.89 1.87
N PRO A 123 -25.70 20.56 2.58
CA PRO A 123 -25.43 21.05 3.93
C PRO A 123 -25.16 19.89 4.89
N GLU A 124 -24.11 19.98 5.70
CA GLU A 124 -23.81 18.99 6.73
C GLU A 124 -24.99 18.85 7.70
N PRO A 125 -25.44 17.63 8.03
CA PRO A 125 -26.45 17.43 9.06
C PRO A 125 -25.94 17.95 10.41
N SER A 126 -26.81 18.63 11.16
CA SER A 126 -26.41 19.19 12.44
C SER A 126 -26.06 18.07 13.44
N ARG A 127 -24.89 18.18 14.08
CA ARG A 127 -24.39 17.17 15.05
C ARG A 127 -25.25 17.05 16.32
N ASP A 128 -26.18 17.97 16.55
CA ASP A 128 -27.05 18.04 17.73
C ASP A 128 -28.42 17.38 17.54
N GLY A 129 -28.75 16.88 16.34
CA GLY A 129 -30.00 16.16 16.08
C GLY A 129 -31.28 17.00 16.23
N SER A 130 -31.16 18.29 16.53
CA SER A 130 -32.29 19.23 16.50
C SER A 130 -32.52 19.65 15.04
N GLY A 131 -33.29 18.85 14.31
CA GLY A 131 -33.74 19.11 12.94
C GLY A 131 -34.68 20.32 12.79
N GLN A 132 -34.43 21.41 13.52
CA GLN A 132 -35.09 22.69 13.39
C GLN A 132 -34.00 23.75 13.34
N ASP A 133 -33.50 24.00 12.13
CA ASP A 133 -33.28 25.33 11.57
C ASP A 133 -32.77 25.14 10.13
N GLY A 134 -33.36 25.88 9.17
CA GLY A 134 -32.90 25.88 7.78
C GLY A 134 -31.44 26.37 7.68
N PRO A 135 -30.79 26.28 6.51
CA PRO A 135 -29.36 26.57 6.36
C PRO A 135 -29.03 27.97 6.91
N THR A 136 -28.44 28.00 8.11
CA THR A 136 -27.92 29.22 8.72
C THR A 136 -26.65 29.64 7.99
N ALA A 137 -26.40 30.94 7.88
CA ALA A 137 -25.14 31.47 7.36
C ALA A 137 -23.97 30.98 8.24
N GLY A 138 -23.31 29.90 7.81
CA GLY A 138 -22.28 29.19 8.58
C GLY A 138 -22.37 27.66 8.54
N THR A 139 -23.41 27.05 7.95
CA THR A 139 -23.47 25.59 7.77
C THR A 139 -22.33 25.12 6.86
N ALA A 140 -21.45 24.27 7.40
CA ALA A 140 -20.41 23.63 6.60
C ALA A 140 -21.06 22.75 5.52
N LEU A 141 -20.52 22.78 4.30
CA LEU A 141 -20.97 21.91 3.22
C LEU A 141 -20.17 20.61 3.27
N ARG A 142 -20.86 19.49 3.03
CA ARG A 142 -20.20 18.20 2.86
C ARG A 142 -19.50 18.18 1.52
N LEU A 143 -18.17 18.14 1.55
CA LEU A 143 -17.38 18.04 0.33
C LEU A 143 -17.40 16.59 -0.18
N PRO A 144 -17.56 16.39 -1.51
CA PRO A 144 -17.36 15.10 -2.12
C PRO A 144 -16.00 14.50 -1.78
N LEU A 145 -15.96 13.20 -1.53
CA LEU A 145 -14.74 12.43 -1.42
C LEU A 145 -13.96 12.54 -2.73
N ALA A 146 -12.69 12.87 -2.59
CA ALA A 146 -11.74 12.85 -3.68
C ALA A 146 -10.66 11.83 -3.36
N PRO A 147 -10.18 11.07 -4.37
CA PRO A 147 -9.00 10.25 -4.18
C PRO A 147 -7.81 11.12 -3.79
N PRO A 148 -6.85 10.59 -3.00
CA PRO A 148 -5.63 11.30 -2.71
C PRO A 148 -4.90 11.72 -4.01
N ASP A 149 -4.32 12.91 -4.03
CA ASP A 149 -3.53 13.38 -5.18
C ASP A 149 -2.34 12.44 -5.40
N THR A 150 -2.33 11.72 -6.53
CA THR A 150 -1.27 10.79 -6.92
C THR A 150 -0.14 11.45 -7.70
N GLY A 151 -0.28 12.72 -8.11
CA GLY A 151 0.66 13.43 -8.99
C GLY A 151 1.92 13.97 -8.32
N THR A 152 1.94 14.06 -6.99
CA THR A 152 3.11 14.52 -6.22
C THR A 152 3.40 13.55 -5.09
N TRP A 153 4.65 13.12 -4.91
CA TRP A 153 5.00 12.20 -3.84
C TRP A 153 4.54 12.69 -2.45
N GLY A 154 3.88 11.80 -1.72
CA GLY A 154 3.44 11.98 -0.34
C GLY A 154 3.07 10.65 0.32
N PRO A 155 2.49 10.68 1.54
CA PRO A 155 2.12 9.47 2.27
C PRO A 155 1.25 8.48 1.48
N PRO A 156 0.24 8.91 0.68
CA PRO A 156 -0.53 8.00 -0.17
C PRO A 156 0.34 7.25 -1.19
N GLN A 157 1.27 7.93 -1.87
CA GLN A 157 2.18 7.34 -2.85
C GLN A 157 3.11 6.33 -2.19
N ARG A 158 3.65 6.67 -1.02
CA ARG A 158 4.49 5.75 -0.25
C ARG A 158 3.74 4.46 0.08
N ARG A 159 2.48 4.57 0.52
CA ARG A 159 1.63 3.42 0.85
C ARG A 159 1.25 2.59 -0.38
N LEU A 160 0.88 3.25 -1.48
CA LEU A 160 0.57 2.59 -2.74
C LEU A 160 1.80 1.89 -3.33
N GLY A 161 2.98 2.52 -3.26
CA GLY A 161 4.24 1.90 -3.69
C GLY A 161 4.59 0.65 -2.86
N ALA A 162 4.30 0.67 -1.56
CA ALA A 162 4.45 -0.51 -0.72
C ALA A 162 3.47 -1.64 -1.10
N ASP A 163 2.21 -1.31 -1.42
CA ASP A 163 1.25 -2.30 -1.90
C ASP A 163 1.66 -2.87 -3.28
N GLU A 164 2.20 -2.04 -4.16
CA GLU A 164 2.75 -2.45 -5.47
C GLU A 164 3.94 -3.40 -5.32
N ILE A 165 4.85 -3.12 -4.38
CA ILE A 165 5.96 -4.03 -4.04
C ILE A 165 5.43 -5.36 -3.53
N ALA A 166 4.40 -5.34 -2.70
CA ALA A 166 3.80 -6.57 -2.18
C ALA A 166 3.16 -7.41 -3.30
N LEU A 167 2.45 -6.75 -4.22
CA LEU A 167 1.80 -7.40 -5.37
C LEU A 167 2.82 -7.99 -6.35
N HIS A 168 3.93 -7.27 -6.58
CA HIS A 168 4.96 -7.62 -7.55
C HIS A 168 6.27 -8.09 -6.89
N TRP A 169 6.18 -8.77 -5.75
CA TRP A 169 7.33 -9.16 -4.91
C TRP A 169 8.49 -9.76 -5.71
N THR A 170 8.22 -10.78 -6.52
CA THR A 170 9.25 -11.48 -7.30
C THR A 170 10.01 -10.53 -8.23
N GLN A 171 9.30 -9.62 -8.90
CA GLN A 171 9.93 -8.68 -9.84
C GLN A 171 10.84 -7.68 -9.11
N TRP A 172 10.40 -7.19 -7.95
CA TRP A 172 11.20 -6.30 -7.11
C TRP A 172 12.44 -7.01 -6.56
N ARG A 173 12.28 -8.25 -6.10
CA ARG A 173 13.37 -9.07 -5.56
C ARG A 173 14.46 -9.35 -6.60
N ASP A 174 14.07 -9.71 -7.82
CA ASP A 174 14.98 -10.00 -8.93
C ASP A 174 15.77 -8.74 -9.35
N ARG A 175 15.09 -7.58 -9.38
CA ARG A 175 15.74 -6.29 -9.69
C ARG A 175 16.83 -5.97 -8.67
N THR A 176 16.54 -6.07 -7.38
CA THR A 176 17.51 -5.79 -6.32
C THR A 176 18.70 -6.75 -6.37
N GLU A 177 18.48 -8.04 -6.66
CA GLU A 177 19.59 -8.99 -6.81
C GLU A 177 20.50 -8.64 -8.00
N ALA A 178 19.92 -8.18 -9.11
CA ALA A 178 20.71 -7.71 -10.25
C ALA A 178 21.54 -6.47 -9.91
N GLU A 179 20.96 -5.49 -9.23
CA GLU A 179 21.64 -4.27 -8.78
C GLU A 179 22.78 -4.57 -7.81
N ASP A 180 22.57 -5.47 -6.84
CA ASP A 180 23.60 -5.93 -5.90
C ASP A 180 24.75 -6.66 -6.63
N ALA A 181 24.44 -7.49 -7.63
CA ALA A 181 25.44 -8.21 -8.41
C ALA A 181 26.31 -7.27 -9.27
N GLU A 182 25.71 -6.20 -9.81
CA GLU A 182 26.44 -5.14 -10.53
C GLU A 182 27.32 -4.33 -9.57
N ALA A 183 26.80 -3.92 -8.42
CA ALA A 183 27.53 -3.14 -7.42
C ALA A 183 28.74 -3.90 -6.83
N THR A 184 28.61 -5.23 -6.66
CA THR A 184 29.67 -6.09 -6.13
C THR A 184 30.64 -6.62 -7.20
N GLY A 185 30.42 -6.29 -8.48
CA GLY A 185 31.25 -6.78 -9.59
C GLY A 185 31.13 -8.30 -9.82
N THR A 186 30.10 -8.93 -9.27
CA THR A 186 29.85 -10.38 -9.36
C THR A 186 29.08 -10.76 -10.62
N ALA A 187 28.79 -9.79 -11.51
CA ALA A 187 28.17 -10.01 -12.81
C ALA A 187 28.97 -11.09 -13.59
N LYS A 188 28.40 -12.30 -13.67
CA LYS A 188 28.98 -13.44 -14.38
C LYS A 188 29.33 -13.00 -15.80
N ARG A 189 30.62 -12.84 -16.06
CA ARG A 189 31.19 -12.82 -17.39
C ARG A 189 30.91 -14.18 -18.02
N SER A 190 29.84 -14.26 -18.81
CA SER A 190 29.59 -15.37 -19.72
C SER A 190 30.68 -15.36 -20.80
N GLU A 191 31.80 -16.00 -20.51
CA GLU A 191 32.84 -16.36 -21.46
C GLU A 191 32.41 -17.59 -22.25
N VAL A 192 31.91 -17.36 -23.47
CA VAL A 192 32.22 -18.25 -24.60
C VAL A 192 32.66 -17.35 -25.75
N ALA A 193 33.91 -16.93 -25.72
CA ALA A 193 34.63 -16.46 -26.91
C ALA A 193 35.69 -17.51 -27.23
N LYS A 194 35.52 -18.16 -28.39
CA LYS A 194 36.49 -19.07 -28.99
C LYS A 194 37.79 -18.31 -29.32
N GLU A 195 38.89 -18.94 -28.93
CA GLU A 195 40.27 -18.75 -29.42
C GLU A 195 40.37 -18.69 -30.97
N PRO A 196 41.45 -18.06 -31.49
CA PRO A 196 42.68 -18.83 -31.77
C PRO A 196 44.02 -18.16 -31.39
N GLU A 197 44.93 -19.01 -30.88
CA GLU A 197 46.39 -19.20 -31.19
C GLU A 197 46.98 -18.33 -32.34
N VAL A 198 48.24 -17.87 -32.43
CA VAL A 198 49.61 -18.04 -31.85
C VAL A 198 50.37 -16.74 -32.26
N THR A 199 51.38 -16.16 -31.59
CA THR A 199 52.83 -16.43 -31.75
C THR A 199 53.69 -15.48 -30.92
N GLN A 200 54.85 -16.01 -30.54
CA GLN A 200 55.95 -15.48 -29.74
C GLN A 200 56.54 -14.16 -30.25
N ASP A 201 57.02 -13.30 -29.33
CA ASP A 201 58.47 -13.07 -29.26
C ASP A 201 58.93 -12.56 -27.89
N SER A 202 60.18 -12.91 -27.55
CA SER A 202 60.89 -12.55 -26.33
C SER A 202 61.55 -11.18 -26.48
N GLU A 203 61.62 -10.40 -25.40
CA GLU A 203 62.84 -9.65 -25.08
C GLU A 203 62.88 -9.22 -23.61
N ALA A 204 64.05 -9.44 -23.02
CA ALA A 204 64.39 -9.15 -21.64
C ALA A 204 65.01 -7.75 -21.52
N THR A 205 64.71 -7.01 -20.46
CA THR A 205 65.69 -6.08 -19.87
C THR A 205 65.34 -5.80 -18.41
N GLY A 206 66.31 -6.01 -17.52
CA GLY A 206 66.19 -5.70 -16.09
C GLY A 206 66.44 -4.23 -15.78
N THR A 207 66.20 -3.83 -14.53
CA THR A 207 67.18 -3.38 -13.52
C THR A 207 66.41 -2.74 -12.35
N ALA A 208 67.05 -2.75 -11.18
CA ALA A 208 66.50 -2.58 -9.83
C ALA A 208 66.36 -1.13 -9.32
N GLN A 209 65.92 -1.05 -8.06
CA GLN A 209 65.97 0.06 -7.07
C GLN A 209 64.85 1.11 -7.17
N GLY A 210 64.21 1.58 -6.10
CA GLY A 210 64.36 1.43 -4.65
C GLY A 210 63.66 2.62 -3.95
N ALA A 211 63.40 2.50 -2.63
CA ALA A 211 62.87 3.50 -1.66
C ALA A 211 61.32 3.52 -1.49
N ASP A 212 60.72 3.11 -0.35
CA ASP A 212 60.65 3.77 1.00
C ASP A 212 60.27 5.27 0.89
N ALA A 213 59.21 5.83 1.48
CA ALA A 213 58.27 5.51 2.57
C ALA A 213 57.12 6.58 2.53
N PRO A 214 56.33 6.87 3.59
CA PRO A 214 55.60 6.07 4.58
C PRO A 214 54.07 6.30 4.51
N GLY A 215 53.32 5.63 5.39
CA GLY A 215 51.87 5.52 5.35
C GLY A 215 51.06 6.75 5.76
N GLU A 216 49.85 6.80 5.22
CA GLU A 216 48.69 7.36 5.88
C GLU A 216 47.66 6.24 5.99
N SER A 217 47.47 5.79 7.23
CA SER A 217 46.41 4.88 7.63
C SER A 217 45.07 5.59 7.43
N SER A 218 44.50 5.45 6.23
CA SER A 218 43.07 5.71 6.04
C SER A 218 42.32 4.55 6.66
N GLU A 219 41.85 4.77 7.89
CA GLU A 219 40.80 4.01 8.56
C GLU A 219 39.48 4.16 7.77
N ASN A 220 39.44 3.66 6.53
CA ASN A 220 38.19 3.30 5.89
C ASN A 220 37.89 1.87 6.31
N GLY A 221 37.31 1.74 7.50
CA GLY A 221 36.55 0.56 7.87
C GLY A 221 35.46 0.37 6.81
N SER A 222 35.75 -0.49 5.84
CA SER A 222 34.73 -0.96 4.90
C SER A 222 33.61 -1.57 5.75
N PRO A 223 32.35 -1.15 5.57
CA PRO A 223 31.26 -1.74 6.32
C PRO A 223 31.27 -3.24 6.09
N SER A 224 31.14 -4.01 7.18
CA SER A 224 31.03 -5.46 7.07
C SER A 224 29.81 -5.79 6.19
N PRO A 225 29.88 -6.79 5.30
CA PRO A 225 28.73 -7.22 4.52
C PRO A 225 27.61 -7.66 5.49
N GLY A 226 26.62 -6.80 5.70
CA GLY A 226 25.49 -7.05 6.62
C GLY A 226 25.16 -5.94 7.63
N GLU A 227 25.95 -4.87 7.74
CA GLU A 227 25.56 -3.72 8.58
C GLU A 227 24.57 -2.80 7.85
N ILE A 228 23.43 -2.53 8.48
CA ILE A 228 22.43 -1.61 7.98
C ILE A 228 22.96 -0.19 8.13
N SER A 229 23.64 0.31 7.09
CA SER A 229 24.25 1.64 7.09
C SER A 229 23.21 2.76 7.07
N HIS A 230 22.07 2.53 6.40
CA HIS A 230 21.08 3.56 6.15
C HIS A 230 20.37 4.02 7.46
N PRO A 231 20.45 5.32 7.84
CA PRO A 231 19.87 5.80 9.08
C PRO A 231 18.34 5.66 9.12
N GLY A 232 17.66 5.88 7.98
CA GLY A 232 16.22 5.68 7.86
C GLY A 232 15.79 4.23 8.11
N ILE A 233 16.53 3.24 7.59
CA ILE A 233 16.21 1.82 7.84
C ILE A 233 16.40 1.48 9.32
N ARG A 234 17.49 1.96 9.94
CA ARG A 234 17.73 1.75 11.38
C ARG A 234 16.62 2.33 12.24
N ARG A 235 16.11 3.52 11.88
CA ARG A 235 14.96 4.15 12.54
C ARG A 235 13.71 3.26 12.41
N VAL A 236 13.34 2.87 11.19
CA VAL A 236 12.17 2.02 10.93
C VAL A 236 12.24 0.70 11.69
N LEU A 237 13.38 0.00 11.68
CA LEU A 237 13.54 -1.24 12.43
C LEU A 237 13.46 -1.04 13.94
N GLY A 238 13.90 0.11 14.46
CA GLY A 238 13.72 0.50 15.85
C GLY A 238 12.25 0.72 16.21
N GLU A 239 11.51 1.44 15.37
CA GLU A 239 10.06 1.68 15.55
C GLU A 239 9.25 0.38 15.44
N LEU A 240 9.57 -0.51 14.49
CA LEU A 240 8.96 -1.84 14.37
C LEU A 240 9.18 -2.71 15.61
N ARG A 241 10.37 -2.63 16.22
CA ARG A 241 10.62 -3.30 17.51
C ARG A 241 9.81 -2.68 18.63
N ALA A 242 9.63 -1.37 18.64
CA ALA A 242 8.80 -0.69 19.63
C ALA A 242 7.34 -1.16 19.54
N TYR A 243 6.79 -1.41 18.35
CA TYR A 243 5.44 -1.96 18.20
C TYR A 243 5.21 -3.28 18.97
N LEU A 244 6.26 -4.09 19.14
CA LEU A 244 6.16 -5.36 19.87
C LEU A 244 6.01 -5.19 21.39
N HIS A 245 6.17 -3.97 21.92
CA HIS A 245 6.02 -3.67 23.35
C HIS A 245 4.58 -3.24 23.63
N SER A 246 4.00 -3.70 24.74
CA SER A 246 2.60 -3.44 25.10
C SER A 246 2.24 -1.96 25.15
N ASP A 247 3.16 -1.13 25.65
CA ASP A 247 2.92 0.28 25.93
C ASP A 247 2.98 1.14 24.65
N THR A 248 3.47 0.56 23.56
CA THR A 248 3.61 1.18 22.25
C THR A 248 2.98 0.32 21.16
N ALA A 249 2.00 -0.51 21.54
CA ALA A 249 1.25 -1.32 20.60
C ALA A 249 0.62 -0.42 19.53
N PRO A 250 0.76 -0.76 18.23
CA PRO A 250 0.28 0.09 17.17
C PRO A 250 -1.25 0.02 17.06
N PRO A 251 -1.90 1.04 16.48
CA PRO A 251 -3.30 0.97 16.07
C PRO A 251 -3.62 -0.26 15.21
N LEU A 252 -4.87 -0.70 15.27
CA LEU A 252 -5.34 -1.84 14.50
C LEU A 252 -5.10 -1.63 12.99
N GLY A 253 -4.67 -2.69 12.31
CA GLY A 253 -4.40 -2.66 10.88
C GLY A 253 -3.11 -1.96 10.48
N ARG A 254 -2.34 -1.41 11.43
CA ARG A 254 -1.00 -0.88 11.14
C ARG A 254 0.01 -1.97 10.81
N VAL A 255 -0.16 -3.17 11.36
CA VAL A 255 0.62 -4.37 11.00
C VAL A 255 -0.35 -5.43 10.49
N ARG A 256 -0.19 -5.82 9.23
CA ARG A 256 -1.06 -6.76 8.51
C ARG A 256 -0.26 -7.91 7.93
N SER A 257 -0.88 -9.08 7.92
CA SER A 257 -0.28 -10.31 7.38
C SER A 257 -1.20 -10.91 6.33
N GLY A 258 -0.71 -10.96 5.10
CA GLY A 258 -1.35 -11.59 3.94
C GLY A 258 -0.72 -12.94 3.60
N PHE A 259 -1.43 -13.72 2.79
CA PHE A 259 -0.91 -14.97 2.24
C PHE A 259 0.25 -14.70 1.27
N ALA A 260 1.26 -15.56 1.29
CA ALA A 260 2.27 -15.67 0.25
C ALA A 260 2.44 -17.16 -0.13
N PRO A 261 2.93 -17.47 -1.34
CA PRO A 261 3.28 -18.84 -1.72
C PRO A 261 4.27 -19.51 -0.75
N ASP A 262 4.38 -20.84 -0.85
CA ASP A 262 5.38 -21.66 -0.12
C ASP A 262 5.28 -21.62 1.41
N GLY A 263 4.10 -21.28 1.94
CA GLY A 263 3.85 -21.20 3.38
C GLY A 263 4.44 -19.96 4.05
N ALA A 264 4.98 -19.03 3.26
CA ALA A 264 5.40 -17.73 3.74
C ALA A 264 4.19 -16.78 3.91
N ARG A 265 4.46 -15.60 4.45
CA ARG A 265 3.48 -14.52 4.61
C ARG A 265 4.04 -13.22 4.05
N MET A 266 3.18 -12.44 3.42
CA MET A 266 3.47 -11.05 3.07
C MET A 266 3.08 -10.18 4.26
N LEU A 267 4.07 -9.54 4.86
CA LEU A 267 3.88 -8.60 5.96
C LEU A 267 3.88 -7.17 5.43
N ARG A 268 2.89 -6.41 5.90
CA ARG A 268 2.79 -4.98 5.68
C ARG A 268 2.80 -4.30 7.05
N ALA A 269 3.65 -3.31 7.22
CA ALA A 269 3.64 -2.45 8.40
C ALA A 269 3.85 -0.99 8.02
N ASP A 270 3.19 -0.10 8.74
CA ASP A 270 3.25 1.35 8.50
C ASP A 270 3.64 2.12 9.75
N GLY A 271 4.13 3.33 9.56
CA GLY A 271 4.34 4.28 10.63
C GLY A 271 4.53 5.69 10.12
N PRO A 272 4.73 6.66 11.01
CA PRO A 272 4.85 8.06 10.64
C PRO A 272 6.02 8.28 9.67
N GLY A 273 5.67 8.52 8.40
CA GLY A 273 6.63 8.81 7.34
C GLY A 273 7.31 7.59 6.71
N TRP A 274 6.85 6.36 6.98
CA TRP A 274 7.46 5.16 6.39
C TRP A 274 6.45 4.02 6.15
N SER A 275 6.78 3.20 5.16
CA SER A 275 6.10 1.95 4.83
C SER A 275 7.11 0.81 4.81
N PHE A 276 6.71 -0.35 5.31
CA PHE A 276 7.50 -1.57 5.36
C PHE A 276 6.73 -2.73 4.72
N VAL A 277 7.42 -3.48 3.87
CA VAL A 277 6.90 -4.66 3.18
C VAL A 277 7.92 -5.78 3.31
N ALA A 278 7.51 -6.98 3.71
CA ALA A 278 8.43 -8.10 3.84
C ALA A 278 7.78 -9.42 3.49
N ARG A 279 8.62 -10.38 3.08
CA ARG A 279 8.24 -11.79 3.02
C ARG A 279 8.95 -12.54 4.14
N THR A 280 8.20 -13.27 4.97
CA THR A 280 8.71 -13.85 6.23
C THR A 280 9.94 -14.77 6.07
N ASP A 281 10.10 -15.38 4.90
CA ASP A 281 11.16 -16.33 4.55
C ASP A 281 12.31 -15.71 3.73
N ASP A 282 12.23 -14.44 3.37
CA ASP A 282 13.20 -13.77 2.49
C ASP A 282 13.71 -12.47 3.15
N MET A 283 13.40 -11.32 2.57
CA MET A 283 13.90 -9.99 2.90
C MET A 283 12.75 -8.99 3.14
N ALA A 284 13.09 -7.71 3.28
CA ALA A 284 12.12 -6.64 3.36
C ALA A 284 12.51 -5.42 2.50
N PHE A 285 11.55 -4.53 2.29
CA PHE A 285 11.70 -3.23 1.66
C PHE A 285 11.12 -2.15 2.58
N VAL A 286 11.79 -1.01 2.61
CA VAL A 286 11.38 0.20 3.32
C VAL A 286 11.20 1.33 2.31
N LEU A 287 10.11 2.09 2.46
CA LEU A 287 9.86 3.32 1.72
C LEU A 287 9.72 4.44 2.74
N LEU A 288 10.28 5.61 2.44
CA LEU A 288 10.30 6.76 3.36
C LEU A 288 9.71 7.98 2.67
N ASP A 289 9.01 8.83 3.41
CA ASP A 289 8.54 10.13 2.89
C ASP A 289 9.71 11.09 2.60
N GLU A 290 10.79 10.99 3.38
CA GLU A 290 11.98 11.83 3.25
C GLU A 290 12.84 11.47 2.02
N GLU A 291 12.65 10.28 1.46
CA GLU A 291 13.38 9.77 0.29
C GLU A 291 12.37 9.31 -0.78
N PRO A 292 11.72 10.27 -1.47
CA PRO A 292 10.66 9.98 -2.41
C PRO A 292 11.15 9.15 -3.60
N GLY A 293 10.42 8.10 -3.94
CA GLY A 293 10.73 7.21 -5.06
C GLY A 293 11.83 6.18 -4.78
N GLU A 294 12.49 6.24 -3.62
CA GLU A 294 13.49 5.27 -3.22
C GLU A 294 12.84 4.04 -2.57
N VAL A 295 13.34 2.85 -2.93
CA VAL A 295 12.93 1.58 -2.34
C VAL A 295 14.15 0.96 -1.69
N LEU A 296 14.17 0.96 -0.37
CA LEU A 296 15.35 0.61 0.42
C LEU A 296 15.31 -0.88 0.81
N PRO A 297 16.15 -1.74 0.22
CA PRO A 297 16.17 -3.16 0.56
C PRO A 297 16.78 -3.38 1.95
N VAL A 298 16.19 -4.31 2.69
CA VAL A 298 16.68 -4.81 3.97
C VAL A 298 16.93 -6.30 3.82
N GLY A 299 18.20 -6.66 3.64
CA GLY A 299 18.61 -8.06 3.55
C GLY A 299 18.25 -8.86 4.80
N ARG A 300 18.14 -10.19 4.64
CA ARG A 300 17.69 -11.09 5.69
C ARG A 300 18.51 -10.99 6.98
N GLY A 301 19.83 -11.12 6.92
CA GLY A 301 20.70 -11.07 8.10
C GLY A 301 20.26 -12.00 9.25
N SER A 302 20.73 -11.75 10.46
CA SER A 302 20.31 -12.48 11.68
C SER A 302 19.12 -11.82 12.40
N GLU A 303 18.95 -10.51 12.23
CA GLU A 303 18.00 -9.69 13.00
C GLU A 303 16.59 -9.66 12.38
N LEU A 304 16.46 -9.75 11.06
CA LEU A 304 15.18 -9.64 10.38
C LEU A 304 14.26 -10.84 10.65
N PRO A 305 14.70 -12.11 10.54
CA PRO A 305 13.81 -13.26 10.74
C PRO A 305 13.06 -13.29 12.08
N PRO A 306 13.71 -13.06 13.26
CA PRO A 306 12.97 -13.02 14.52
C PRO A 306 12.01 -11.83 14.60
N LEU A 307 12.35 -10.68 14.02
CA LEU A 307 11.46 -9.52 13.94
C LEU A 307 10.22 -9.83 13.10
N LEU A 308 10.39 -10.38 11.90
CA LEU A 308 9.26 -10.75 11.03
C LEU A 308 8.35 -11.78 11.69
N LYS A 309 8.92 -12.76 12.40
CA LYS A 309 8.13 -13.74 13.16
C LYS A 309 7.28 -13.07 14.25
N ALA A 310 7.84 -12.10 14.97
CA ALA A 310 7.12 -11.39 16.02
C ALA A 310 6.03 -10.47 15.43
N LEU A 311 6.32 -9.79 14.32
CA LEU A 311 5.35 -8.97 13.60
C LEU A 311 4.21 -9.83 13.03
N ASP A 312 4.49 -10.99 12.43
CA ASP A 312 3.44 -11.89 11.93
C ASP A 312 2.53 -12.44 13.05
N ALA A 313 3.06 -12.60 14.26
CA ALA A 313 2.31 -13.05 15.42
C ALA A 313 1.33 -11.99 15.94
N MET A 314 1.69 -10.70 15.84
CA MET A 314 0.80 -9.60 16.23
C MET A 314 -0.11 -9.11 15.10
N ALA A 315 0.26 -9.40 13.85
CA ALA A 315 -0.40 -8.87 12.67
C ALA A 315 -1.87 -9.30 12.60
N VAL A 316 -2.72 -8.36 12.21
CA VAL A 316 -4.11 -8.68 11.88
C VAL A 316 -4.14 -9.45 10.56
N ARG A 317 -4.99 -10.48 10.49
CA ARG A 317 -5.12 -11.38 9.34
C ARG A 317 -6.53 -11.26 8.75
N PRO A 318 -6.67 -11.34 7.42
CA PRO A 318 -7.97 -11.58 6.81
C PRO A 318 -8.56 -12.89 7.35
N ALA A 319 -9.88 -12.91 7.57
CA ALA A 319 -10.61 -14.10 7.99
C ALA A 319 -10.67 -15.15 6.87
#